data_AF-A0A328BHU0-F1
#
_entry.id   AF-A0A328BHU0-F1
#
_cell.length_a   1.000
_cell.length_b   1.000
_cell.length_c   1.000
_cell.angle_alpha   90.00
_cell.angle_beta   90.00
_cell.angle_gamma   90.00
#
_symmetry.space_group_name_H-M   'P 1'
#
loop_
_entity.id
_entity.type
_entity.pdbx_description
1 polymer ?
#
loop_
_entity_poly.entity_id
_entity_poly.type
_entity_poly.pdbx_seq_one_letter_code
_entity_poly.pdbx_strand_id
1 'polypeptide(L)'
;MQLLDPPARPAVVTPTDHDALAWRAAALSLELILDVERIGRSRRSHDLIDALLFTAVLTANVTPMLRNRDLELAYATIDAPAPPELRRPVSVSAIAHSLGMPFETVRRRVRGLVRNGTLAHGERGVFATPTSVVDPAYIGIMLDRHQRIGRFYADLLDAGVLAGPEAGAPRPVSDAPVRVTNRAFAEYMLRAIGDLVAFAGDVISALVLGGIARANTEGLNPEALAQWALEPATHGTPIRTGLLAERLGISPETCRRYAVSLEAAGLCVRGQKGLVATASAESRRVLARIVQDNLSNIHRMFARLRQLGVLTPWDDARAAAA
;
A
#
# COMPACT_ATOMS: atom_id res chain seq x y z
N MET A 1 53.04 3.68 28.12
CA MET A 1 51.57 3.49 28.25
C MET A 1 50.91 4.43 27.23
N GLN A 2 50.82 4.00 25.98
CA GLN A 2 50.18 4.77 24.91
C GLN A 2 48.67 4.71 25.12
N LEU A 3 48.04 5.87 25.35
CA LEU A 3 46.60 6.00 25.30
C LEU A 3 46.16 5.68 23.85
N LEU A 4 45.41 4.61 23.69
CA LEU A 4 44.66 4.33 22.47
C LEU A 4 43.59 5.41 22.33
N ASP A 5 43.61 6.13 21.22
CA ASP A 5 42.53 7.05 20.86
C ASP A 5 41.20 6.27 20.81
N PRO A 6 40.09 6.86 21.32
CA PRO A 6 38.78 6.25 21.19
C PRO A 6 38.43 6.07 19.70
N PRO A 7 37.69 5.00 19.32
CA PRO A 7 37.31 4.79 17.94
C PRO A 7 36.54 6.02 17.42
N ALA A 8 36.98 6.54 16.28
CA ALA A 8 36.32 7.64 15.60
C ALA A 8 34.82 7.32 15.46
N ARG A 9 33.96 8.24 15.94
CA ARG A 9 32.52 8.14 15.70
C ARG A 9 32.30 8.01 14.19
N PRO A 10 31.49 7.05 13.71
CA PRO A 10 31.19 6.96 12.30
C PRO A 10 30.64 8.31 11.82
N ALA A 11 31.13 8.77 10.65
CA ALA A 11 30.67 10.00 10.05
C ALA A 11 29.14 9.97 9.94
N VAL A 12 28.48 11.04 10.41
CA VAL A 12 27.04 11.23 10.26
C VAL A 12 26.76 11.29 8.76
N VAL A 13 26.20 10.22 8.20
CA VAL A 13 25.80 10.18 6.80
C VAL A 13 24.58 11.07 6.66
N THR A 14 24.73 12.26 6.08
CA THR A 14 23.60 13.10 5.71
C THR A 14 22.88 12.45 4.52
N PRO A 15 21.55 12.20 4.61
CA PRO A 15 20.79 11.68 3.48
C PRO A 15 20.87 12.64 2.30
N THR A 16 20.97 12.12 1.08
CA THR A 16 20.81 12.99 -0.10
C THR A 16 19.38 13.53 -0.15
N ASP A 17 19.16 14.67 -0.81
CA ASP A 17 17.81 15.23 -0.99
C ASP A 17 16.84 14.21 -1.62
N HIS A 18 17.36 13.36 -2.52
CA HIS A 18 16.59 12.28 -3.15
C HIS A 18 16.20 11.18 -2.17
N ASP A 19 17.11 10.78 -1.27
CA ASP A 19 16.79 9.78 -0.23
C ASP A 19 15.77 10.31 0.76
N ALA A 20 15.91 11.57 1.18
CA ALA A 20 14.95 12.22 2.05
C ALA A 20 13.55 12.27 1.42
N LEU A 21 13.44 12.58 0.13
CA LEU A 21 12.18 12.54 -0.61
C LEU A 21 11.57 11.14 -0.68
N ALA A 22 12.38 10.11 -0.95
CA ALA A 22 11.89 8.74 -1.02
C ALA A 22 11.33 8.26 0.34
N TRP A 23 11.98 8.61 1.45
CA TRP A 23 11.47 8.31 2.80
C TRP A 23 10.18 9.04 3.15
N ARG A 24 10.03 10.32 2.74
CA ARG A 24 8.75 11.05 2.86
C ARG A 24 7.65 10.33 2.10
N ALA A 25 7.91 9.94 0.86
CA ALA A 25 6.97 9.21 0.02
C ALA A 25 6.59 7.85 0.63
N ALA A 26 7.56 7.13 1.21
CA ALA A 26 7.33 5.85 1.88
C ALA A 26 6.44 5.99 3.13
N ALA A 27 6.67 7.01 3.97
CA ALA A 27 5.85 7.27 5.16
C ALA A 27 4.39 7.57 4.77
N LEU A 28 4.18 8.45 3.79
CA LEU A 28 2.85 8.77 3.27
C LEU A 28 2.18 7.56 2.62
N SER A 29 2.95 6.73 1.90
CA SER A 29 2.46 5.49 1.29
C SER A 29 1.97 4.49 2.35
N LEU A 30 2.75 4.26 3.41
CA LEU A 30 2.35 3.35 4.49
C LEU A 30 1.05 3.82 5.14
N GLU A 31 0.89 5.12 5.33
CA GLU A 31 -0.36 5.68 5.81
C GLU A 31 -1.53 5.39 4.86
N LEU A 32 -1.37 5.66 3.57
CA LEU A 32 -2.39 5.39 2.56
C LEU A 32 -2.80 3.91 2.56
N ILE A 33 -1.83 2.99 2.54
CA ILE A 33 -2.09 1.55 2.50
C ILE A 33 -2.90 1.11 3.73
N LEU A 34 -2.48 1.54 4.93
CA LEU A 34 -3.18 1.18 6.17
C LEU A 34 -4.57 1.82 6.28
N ASP A 35 -4.75 3.05 5.81
CA ASP A 35 -6.06 3.71 5.75
C ASP A 35 -7.01 3.00 4.77
N VAL A 36 -6.51 2.60 3.60
CA VAL A 36 -7.32 1.91 2.60
C VAL A 36 -7.75 0.52 3.07
N GLU A 37 -6.89 -0.17 3.83
CA GLU A 37 -7.27 -1.41 4.51
C GLU A 37 -8.34 -1.17 5.59
N ARG A 38 -8.21 -0.10 6.38
CA ARG A 38 -9.23 0.30 7.37
C ARG A 38 -10.58 0.62 6.71
N ILE A 39 -10.59 1.34 5.58
CA ILE A 39 -11.79 1.61 4.77
C ILE A 39 -12.43 0.30 4.28
N GLY A 40 -11.61 -0.67 3.84
CA GLY A 40 -12.11 -1.98 3.41
C GLY A 40 -12.85 -2.71 4.53
N ARG A 41 -12.23 -2.76 5.72
CA ARG A 41 -12.77 -3.45 6.91
C ARG A 41 -14.05 -2.81 7.46
N SER A 42 -14.18 -1.48 7.38
CA SER A 42 -15.35 -0.79 7.95
C SER A 42 -16.65 -1.04 7.18
N ARG A 43 -16.56 -1.33 5.87
CA ARG A 43 -17.72 -1.51 4.98
C ARG A 43 -17.97 -2.98 4.60
N ARG A 44 -16.93 -3.80 4.56
CA ARG A 44 -17.05 -5.25 4.36
C ARG A 44 -16.43 -5.96 5.55
N SER A 45 -17.20 -6.83 6.20
CA SER A 45 -16.76 -7.67 7.34
C SER A 45 -15.74 -8.75 6.96
N HIS A 46 -15.00 -8.58 5.86
CA HIS A 46 -13.99 -9.54 5.42
C HIS A 46 -12.72 -9.39 6.27
N ASP A 47 -12.08 -10.53 6.53
CA ASP A 47 -10.71 -10.58 7.03
C ASP A 47 -9.77 -9.84 6.05
N LEU A 48 -8.72 -9.23 6.58
CA LEU A 48 -7.71 -8.47 5.84
C LEU A 48 -7.14 -9.27 4.66
N ILE A 49 -6.86 -10.55 4.89
CA ILE A 49 -6.36 -11.45 3.84
C ILE A 49 -7.40 -11.67 2.74
N ASP A 50 -8.67 -11.77 3.09
CA ASP A 50 -9.73 -11.98 2.11
C ASP A 50 -9.96 -10.73 1.25
N ALA A 51 -9.81 -9.53 1.83
CA ALA A 51 -9.83 -8.26 1.10
C ALA A 51 -8.63 -8.13 0.13
N LEU A 52 -7.44 -8.53 0.55
CA LEU A 52 -6.25 -8.55 -0.31
C LEU A 52 -6.39 -9.57 -1.45
N LEU A 53 -6.90 -10.77 -1.16
CA LEU A 53 -7.19 -11.80 -2.17
C LEU A 53 -8.21 -11.31 -3.19
N PHE A 54 -9.31 -10.68 -2.74
CA PHE A 54 -10.29 -10.08 -3.63
C PHE A 54 -9.67 -9.01 -4.52
N THR A 55 -8.84 -8.13 -3.96
CA THR A 55 -8.14 -7.08 -4.71
C THR A 55 -7.19 -7.66 -5.76
N ALA A 56 -6.43 -8.70 -5.41
CA ALA A 56 -5.52 -9.39 -6.34
C ALA A 56 -6.28 -10.07 -7.48
N VAL A 57 -7.38 -10.78 -7.17
CA VAL A 57 -8.23 -11.42 -8.17
C VAL A 57 -8.84 -10.38 -9.12
N LEU A 58 -9.45 -9.34 -8.57
CA LEU A 58 -10.12 -8.31 -9.36
C LEU A 58 -9.13 -7.58 -10.28
N THR A 59 -7.95 -7.23 -9.78
CA THR A 59 -6.90 -6.57 -10.56
C THR A 59 -6.40 -7.48 -11.69
N ALA A 60 -6.13 -8.75 -11.38
CA ALA A 60 -5.71 -9.73 -12.38
C ALA A 60 -6.79 -9.97 -13.45
N ASN A 61 -8.07 -9.96 -13.06
CA ASN A 61 -9.17 -10.17 -13.99
C ASN A 61 -9.24 -9.11 -15.08
N VAL A 62 -8.93 -7.85 -14.73
CA VAL A 62 -9.04 -6.72 -15.67
C VAL A 62 -7.71 -6.33 -16.33
N THR A 63 -6.57 -6.88 -15.88
CA THR A 63 -5.24 -6.55 -16.41
C THR A 63 -5.14 -6.55 -17.96
N PRO A 64 -5.72 -7.52 -18.70
CA PRO A 64 -5.68 -7.51 -20.16
C PRO A 64 -6.37 -6.29 -20.77
N MET A 65 -7.48 -5.83 -20.18
CA MET A 65 -8.23 -4.65 -20.61
C MET A 65 -7.40 -3.36 -20.44
N LEU A 66 -6.57 -3.29 -19.39
CA LEU A 66 -5.76 -2.11 -19.07
C LEU A 66 -4.65 -1.81 -20.10
N ARG A 67 -4.41 -2.72 -21.05
CA ARG A 67 -3.49 -2.49 -22.17
C ARG A 67 -4.10 -1.65 -23.29
N ASN A 68 -5.42 -1.49 -23.28
CA ASN A 68 -6.14 -0.66 -24.25
C ASN A 68 -6.71 0.57 -23.53
N ARG A 69 -6.20 1.76 -23.89
CA ARG A 69 -6.58 3.03 -23.28
C ARG A 69 -8.07 3.32 -23.46
N ASP A 70 -8.63 3.05 -24.63
CA ASP A 70 -10.04 3.34 -24.93
C ASP A 70 -10.96 2.46 -24.08
N LEU A 71 -10.63 1.18 -23.92
CA LEU A 71 -11.36 0.29 -23.02
C LEU A 71 -11.22 0.71 -21.55
N GLU A 72 -10.04 1.11 -21.13
CA GLU A 72 -9.83 1.59 -19.76
C GLU A 72 -10.70 2.82 -19.44
N LEU A 73 -10.80 3.76 -20.39
CA LEU A 73 -11.63 4.96 -20.29
C LEU A 73 -13.13 4.64 -20.38
N ALA A 74 -13.54 3.71 -21.25
CA ALA A 74 -14.93 3.30 -21.40
C ALA A 74 -15.53 2.72 -20.10
N TYR A 75 -14.70 2.11 -19.25
CA TYR A 75 -15.12 1.50 -17.97
C TYR A 75 -14.54 2.25 -16.75
N ALA A 76 -14.39 3.58 -16.86
CA ALA A 76 -13.72 4.41 -15.86
C ALA A 76 -14.61 4.86 -14.69
N THR A 77 -15.91 5.04 -14.94
CA THR A 77 -16.86 5.58 -13.96
C THR A 77 -17.32 4.51 -12.97
N ILE A 78 -17.92 4.95 -11.86
CA ILE A 78 -18.44 4.03 -10.83
C ILE A 78 -19.53 3.10 -11.38
N ASP A 79 -20.37 3.61 -12.29
CA ASP A 79 -21.52 2.90 -12.87
C ASP A 79 -21.17 2.06 -14.11
N ALA A 80 -19.93 2.10 -14.57
CA ALA A 80 -19.46 1.34 -15.72
C ALA A 80 -18.46 0.24 -15.30
N PRO A 81 -18.90 -0.85 -14.62
CA PRO A 81 -18.02 -1.98 -14.35
C PRO A 81 -17.59 -2.65 -15.66
N ALA A 82 -16.35 -3.14 -15.71
CA ALA A 82 -15.86 -3.89 -16.87
C ALA A 82 -16.77 -5.11 -17.14
N PRO A 83 -17.25 -5.32 -18.37
CA PRO A 83 -18.16 -6.41 -18.68
C PRO A 83 -17.47 -7.78 -18.55
N PRO A 84 -18.20 -8.86 -18.27
CA PRO A 84 -17.63 -10.19 -18.02
C PRO A 84 -16.67 -10.69 -19.11
N GLU A 85 -16.94 -10.35 -20.38
CA GLU A 85 -16.19 -10.80 -21.55
C GLU A 85 -14.78 -10.21 -21.61
N LEU A 86 -14.58 -9.04 -20.97
CA LEU A 86 -13.26 -8.40 -20.86
C LEU A 86 -12.47 -8.88 -19.64
N ARG A 87 -13.07 -9.71 -18.78
CA ARG A 87 -12.42 -10.26 -17.59
C ARG A 87 -11.78 -11.61 -17.92
N ARG A 88 -10.56 -11.84 -17.44
CA ARG A 88 -9.90 -13.15 -17.55
C ARG A 88 -9.76 -13.82 -16.18
N PRO A 89 -10.14 -15.09 -16.03
CA PRO A 89 -9.94 -15.78 -14.76
C PRO A 89 -8.45 -15.86 -14.42
N VAL A 90 -8.14 -15.79 -13.12
CA VAL A 90 -6.77 -15.96 -12.61
C VAL A 90 -6.68 -17.24 -11.78
N SER A 91 -5.59 -17.99 -11.94
CA SER A 91 -5.41 -19.24 -11.22
C SER A 91 -5.08 -19.00 -9.75
N VAL A 92 -5.52 -19.91 -8.87
CA VAL A 92 -5.19 -19.88 -7.42
C VAL A 92 -3.68 -19.88 -7.21
N SER A 93 -2.93 -20.62 -8.04
CA SER A 93 -1.47 -20.66 -7.98
C SER A 93 -0.83 -19.32 -8.32
N ALA A 94 -1.33 -18.61 -9.33
CA ALA A 94 -0.82 -17.28 -9.69
C ALA A 94 -1.07 -16.26 -8.57
N ILE A 95 -2.25 -16.32 -7.93
CA ILE A 95 -2.55 -15.48 -6.75
C ILE A 95 -1.59 -15.78 -5.60
N ALA A 96 -1.39 -17.07 -5.29
CA ALA A 96 -0.50 -17.49 -4.20
C ALA A 96 0.94 -17.03 -4.42
N HIS A 97 1.46 -17.22 -5.64
CA HIS A 97 2.78 -16.74 -6.01
C HIS A 97 2.89 -15.22 -5.92
N SER A 98 1.90 -14.49 -6.45
CA SER A 98 1.91 -13.02 -6.44
C SER A 98 1.83 -12.41 -5.04
N LEU A 99 1.18 -13.08 -4.08
CA LEU A 99 1.03 -12.58 -2.72
C LEU A 99 2.09 -13.14 -1.75
N GLY A 100 3.00 -14.01 -2.20
CA GLY A 100 3.96 -14.69 -1.33
C GLY A 100 3.30 -15.57 -0.26
N MET A 101 2.13 -16.13 -0.55
CA MET A 101 1.33 -16.90 0.40
C MET A 101 1.36 -18.41 0.12
N PRO A 102 1.26 -19.28 1.15
CA PRO A 102 1.14 -20.72 0.92
C PRO A 102 -0.07 -21.07 0.07
N PHE A 103 0.11 -21.92 -0.96
CA PHE A 103 -0.94 -22.30 -1.90
C PHE A 103 -2.20 -22.82 -1.20
N GLU A 104 -2.06 -23.72 -0.22
CA GLU A 104 -3.19 -24.28 0.51
C GLU A 104 -3.97 -23.23 1.31
N THR A 105 -3.29 -22.21 1.86
CA THR A 105 -3.93 -21.08 2.53
C THR A 105 -4.79 -20.28 1.55
N VAL A 106 -4.23 -19.94 0.39
CA VAL A 106 -4.95 -19.20 -0.66
C VAL A 106 -6.11 -20.03 -1.20
N ARG A 107 -5.90 -21.31 -1.50
CA ARG A 107 -6.94 -22.24 -1.98
C ARG A 107 -8.12 -22.30 -1.01
N ARG A 108 -7.86 -22.45 0.30
CA ARG A 108 -8.93 -22.52 1.32
C ARG A 108 -9.73 -21.21 1.40
N ARG A 109 -9.06 -20.06 1.37
CA ARG A 109 -9.70 -18.74 1.45
C ARG A 109 -10.48 -18.40 0.20
N VAL A 110 -9.90 -18.64 -0.99
CA VAL A 110 -10.61 -18.51 -2.27
C VAL A 110 -11.88 -19.36 -2.31
N ARG A 111 -11.83 -20.62 -1.82
CA ARG A 111 -13.04 -21.44 -1.69
C ARG A 111 -14.09 -20.82 -0.77
N GLY A 112 -13.68 -20.15 0.31
CA GLY A 112 -14.58 -19.37 1.18
C GLY A 112 -15.26 -18.23 0.43
N LEU A 113 -14.47 -17.45 -0.32
CA LEU A 113 -14.95 -16.36 -1.16
C LEU A 113 -15.84 -16.82 -2.32
N VAL A 114 -15.65 -18.05 -2.81
CA VAL A 114 -16.57 -18.65 -3.79
C VAL A 114 -17.89 -19.04 -3.12
N ARG A 115 -17.83 -19.70 -1.95
CA ARG A 115 -19.05 -20.10 -1.22
C ARG A 115 -19.92 -18.91 -0.82
N ASN A 116 -19.33 -17.75 -0.52
CA ASN A 116 -20.08 -16.54 -0.16
C ASN A 116 -20.48 -15.68 -1.38
N GLY A 117 -20.23 -16.12 -2.61
CA GLY A 117 -20.64 -15.43 -3.84
C GLY A 117 -19.78 -14.22 -4.24
N THR A 118 -18.70 -13.94 -3.51
CA THR A 118 -17.76 -12.86 -3.86
C THR A 118 -16.94 -13.20 -5.11
N LEU A 119 -16.51 -14.46 -5.22
CA LEU A 119 -15.80 -15.00 -6.37
C LEU A 119 -16.63 -16.12 -7.03
N ALA A 120 -16.33 -16.40 -8.29
CA ALA A 120 -16.85 -17.57 -8.99
C ALA A 120 -15.73 -18.31 -9.71
N HIS A 121 -15.94 -19.62 -9.93
CA HIS A 121 -15.04 -20.43 -10.75
C HIS A 121 -15.24 -20.12 -12.23
N GLY A 122 -14.13 -19.93 -12.94
CA GLY A 122 -14.07 -20.03 -14.40
C GLY A 122 -13.24 -21.24 -14.81
N GLU A 123 -13.20 -21.55 -16.11
CA GLU A 123 -12.52 -22.75 -16.62
C GLU A 123 -11.06 -22.90 -16.16
N ARG A 124 -10.33 -21.79 -16.00
CA ARG A 124 -8.90 -21.78 -15.67
C ARG A 124 -8.55 -21.02 -14.39
N GLY A 125 -9.52 -20.79 -13.51
CA GLY A 125 -9.27 -20.03 -12.28
C GLY A 125 -10.51 -19.45 -11.64
N VAL A 126 -10.38 -18.26 -11.08
CA VAL A 126 -11.47 -17.53 -10.42
C VAL A 126 -11.59 -16.10 -10.93
N PHE A 127 -12.80 -15.56 -10.83
CA PHE A 127 -13.09 -14.17 -11.12
C PHE A 127 -14.00 -13.54 -10.07
N ALA A 128 -13.91 -12.22 -9.90
CA ALA A 128 -14.87 -11.45 -9.12
C ALA A 128 -16.24 -11.44 -9.80
N THR A 129 -17.28 -11.81 -9.07
CA THR A 129 -18.64 -11.91 -9.63
C THR A 129 -19.17 -10.52 -10.04
N PRO A 130 -20.05 -10.42 -11.06
CA PRO A 130 -20.70 -9.16 -11.41
C PRO A 130 -21.38 -8.50 -10.20
N THR A 131 -22.07 -9.28 -9.38
CA THR A 131 -22.74 -8.79 -8.16
C THR A 131 -21.75 -8.23 -7.15
N SER A 132 -20.60 -8.86 -6.94
CA SER A 132 -19.59 -8.36 -5.98
C SER A 132 -18.97 -7.01 -6.37
N VAL A 133 -18.95 -6.65 -7.65
CA VAL A 133 -18.31 -5.42 -8.15
C VAL A 133 -19.27 -4.22 -8.28
N VAL A 134 -20.57 -4.47 -8.13
CA VAL A 134 -21.63 -3.45 -8.02
C VAL A 134 -22.32 -3.42 -6.66
N ASP A 135 -21.87 -4.27 -5.73
CA ASP A 135 -22.33 -4.28 -4.34
C ASP A 135 -22.21 -2.89 -3.70
N PRO A 136 -23.26 -2.34 -3.07
CA PRO A 136 -23.23 -1.00 -2.47
C PRO A 136 -22.10 -0.79 -1.47
N ALA A 137 -21.76 -1.81 -0.67
CA ALA A 137 -20.63 -1.72 0.26
C ALA A 137 -19.30 -1.57 -0.49
N TYR A 138 -19.11 -2.28 -1.59
CA TYR A 138 -17.93 -2.14 -2.45
C TYR A 138 -17.86 -0.81 -3.19
N ILE A 139 -18.99 -0.32 -3.69
CA ILE A 139 -19.08 1.02 -4.28
C ILE A 139 -18.64 2.08 -3.27
N GLY A 140 -19.15 2.00 -2.03
CA GLY A 140 -18.73 2.87 -0.93
C GLY A 140 -17.22 2.79 -0.64
N ILE A 141 -16.64 1.59 -0.65
CA ILE A 141 -15.19 1.41 -0.50
C ILE A 141 -14.44 2.12 -1.63
N MET A 142 -14.87 1.99 -2.89
CA MET A 142 -14.20 2.63 -4.02
C MET A 142 -14.25 4.16 -3.97
N LEU A 143 -15.38 4.73 -3.54
CA LEU A 143 -15.55 6.18 -3.37
C LEU A 143 -14.64 6.72 -2.26
N ASP A 144 -14.65 6.09 -1.09
CA ASP A 144 -13.79 6.50 0.04
C ASP A 144 -12.30 6.36 -0.32
N ARG A 145 -11.92 5.29 -1.03
CA ARG A 145 -10.56 5.09 -1.55
C ARG A 145 -10.18 6.19 -2.53
N HIS A 146 -11.05 6.53 -3.48
CA HIS A 146 -10.78 7.60 -4.44
C HIS A 146 -10.53 8.94 -3.74
N GLN A 147 -11.34 9.27 -2.73
CA GLN A 147 -11.12 10.48 -1.91
C GLN A 147 -9.81 10.42 -1.12
N ARG A 148 -9.48 9.28 -0.50
CA ARG A 148 -8.23 9.11 0.26
C ARG A 148 -6.98 9.19 -0.63
N ILE A 149 -7.07 8.67 -1.86
CA ILE A 149 -6.01 8.78 -2.87
C ILE A 149 -5.84 10.23 -3.33
N GLY A 150 -6.94 10.98 -3.49
CA GLY A 150 -6.89 12.43 -3.76
C GLY A 150 -6.20 13.21 -2.63
N ARG A 151 -6.46 12.86 -1.36
CA ARG A 151 -5.70 13.42 -0.21
C ARG A 151 -4.22 13.05 -0.26
N PHE A 152 -3.90 11.78 -0.53
CA PHE A 152 -2.51 11.34 -0.69
C PHE A 152 -1.78 12.10 -1.80
N TYR A 153 -2.46 12.37 -2.92
CA TYR A 153 -1.91 13.20 -3.98
C TYR A 153 -1.56 14.61 -3.48
N ALA A 154 -2.47 15.26 -2.74
CA ALA A 154 -2.19 16.55 -2.12
C ALA A 154 -1.02 16.49 -1.14
N ASP A 155 -0.97 15.47 -0.27
CA ASP A 155 0.12 15.28 0.69
C ASP A 155 1.48 15.14 -0.02
N LEU A 156 1.52 14.45 -1.17
CA LEU A 156 2.74 14.30 -1.97
C LEU A 156 3.16 15.59 -2.68
N LEU A 157 2.21 16.44 -3.09
CA LEU A 157 2.51 17.78 -3.63
C LEU A 157 3.12 18.66 -2.54
N ASP A 158 2.49 18.70 -1.36
CA ASP A 158 2.95 19.50 -0.22
C ASP A 158 4.32 19.04 0.30
N ALA A 159 4.61 17.74 0.21
CA ALA A 159 5.91 17.18 0.55
C ALA A 159 7.00 17.38 -0.53
N GLY A 160 6.65 17.94 -1.69
CA GLY A 160 7.55 18.11 -2.84
C GLY A 160 7.92 16.81 -3.56
N VAL A 161 7.19 15.72 -3.31
CA VAL A 161 7.43 14.41 -3.95
C VAL A 161 6.91 14.38 -5.38
N LEU A 162 5.81 15.10 -5.64
CA LEU A 162 5.23 15.29 -6.96
C LEU A 162 5.34 16.75 -7.39
N ALA A 163 5.55 16.96 -8.69
CA ALA A 163 5.38 18.27 -9.30
C ALA A 163 3.90 18.65 -9.38
N GLY A 164 3.64 19.96 -9.21
CA GLY A 164 2.31 20.56 -9.27
C GLY A 164 1.59 20.43 -10.61
N PRO A 165 0.39 21.01 -10.70
CA PRO A 165 -0.45 20.94 -11.90
C PRO A 165 0.27 21.50 -13.13
N GLU A 166 0.11 20.82 -14.27
CA GLU A 166 0.66 21.25 -15.56
C GLU A 166 -0.40 22.00 -16.38
N ALA A 167 -0.01 23.08 -17.06
CA ALA A 167 -0.90 23.79 -17.97
C ALA A 167 -1.32 22.88 -19.14
N GLY A 168 -2.62 22.79 -19.40
CA GLY A 168 -3.16 21.95 -20.46
C GLY A 168 -3.27 20.46 -20.14
N ALA A 169 -3.22 20.08 -18.86
CA ALA A 169 -3.44 18.70 -18.43
C ALA A 169 -4.76 18.13 -19.00
N PRO A 170 -4.79 16.85 -19.41
CA PRO A 170 -6.01 16.22 -19.92
C PRO A 170 -7.17 16.36 -18.93
N ARG A 171 -8.36 16.68 -19.43
CA ARG A 171 -9.59 16.61 -18.63
C ARG A 171 -10.21 15.21 -18.74
N PRO A 172 -10.86 14.71 -17.68
CA PRO A 172 -11.50 13.41 -17.73
C PRO A 172 -12.63 13.46 -18.77
N VAL A 173 -12.77 12.38 -19.54
CA VAL A 173 -13.77 12.25 -20.61
C VAL A 173 -15.19 11.98 -20.05
N SER A 174 -15.29 11.63 -18.77
CA SER A 174 -16.53 11.31 -18.06
C SER A 174 -16.54 11.90 -16.64
N ASP A 175 -17.66 11.72 -15.93
CA ASP A 175 -17.74 11.89 -14.47
C ASP A 175 -16.59 11.17 -13.74
N ALA A 176 -16.31 11.60 -12.50
CA ALA A 176 -15.15 11.23 -11.68
C ALA A 176 -14.66 9.78 -11.96
N PRO A 177 -13.42 9.58 -12.49
CA PRO A 177 -12.92 8.29 -12.94
C PRO A 177 -12.49 7.39 -11.77
N VAL A 178 -13.46 7.06 -10.90
CA VAL A 178 -13.27 6.34 -9.63
C VAL A 178 -12.69 4.95 -9.86
N ARG A 179 -13.14 4.21 -10.87
CA ARG A 179 -12.62 2.85 -11.14
C ARG A 179 -11.20 2.89 -11.68
N VAL A 180 -10.86 3.85 -12.55
CA VAL A 180 -9.47 4.04 -13.01
C VAL A 180 -8.55 4.32 -11.82
N THR A 181 -8.97 5.23 -10.93
CA THR A 181 -8.22 5.56 -9.71
C THR A 181 -7.96 4.31 -8.87
N ASN A 182 -9.01 3.54 -8.58
CA ASN A 182 -8.92 2.34 -7.75
C ASN A 182 -8.08 1.23 -8.43
N ARG A 183 -8.16 1.07 -9.75
CA ARG A 183 -7.36 0.10 -10.51
C ARG A 183 -5.87 0.45 -10.49
N ALA A 184 -5.52 1.70 -10.79
CA ALA A 184 -4.14 2.17 -10.75
C ALA A 184 -3.55 2.02 -9.33
N PHE A 185 -4.32 2.38 -8.30
CA PHE A 185 -3.92 2.20 -6.92
C PHE A 185 -3.78 0.72 -6.53
N ALA A 186 -4.68 -0.17 -6.95
CA ALA A 186 -4.57 -1.59 -6.63
C ALA A 186 -3.31 -2.22 -7.23
N GLU A 187 -2.94 -1.88 -8.47
CA GLU A 187 -1.67 -2.31 -9.06
C GLU A 187 -0.46 -1.79 -8.28
N TYR A 188 -0.48 -0.52 -7.88
CA TYR A 188 0.56 0.08 -7.04
C TYR A 188 0.69 -0.64 -5.71
N MET A 189 -0.42 -0.80 -4.99
CA MET A 189 -0.49 -1.39 -3.66
C MET A 189 0.00 -2.84 -3.67
N LEU A 190 -0.39 -3.64 -4.67
CA LEU A 190 0.07 -5.02 -4.78
C LEU A 190 1.58 -5.13 -5.01
N ARG A 191 2.19 -4.19 -5.77
CA ARG A 191 3.65 -4.13 -5.93
C ARG A 191 4.33 -3.73 -4.61
N ALA A 192 3.87 -2.65 -3.98
CA ALA A 192 4.43 -2.16 -2.72
C ALA A 192 4.34 -3.19 -1.58
N ILE A 193 3.20 -3.88 -1.45
CA ILE A 193 3.04 -4.97 -0.49
C ILE A 193 3.93 -6.15 -0.86
N GLY A 194 4.06 -6.50 -2.15
CA GLY A 194 4.94 -7.58 -2.61
C GLY A 194 6.41 -7.38 -2.18
N ASP A 195 6.93 -6.16 -2.33
CA ASP A 195 8.29 -5.82 -1.90
C ASP A 195 8.46 -5.93 -0.38
N LEU A 196 7.46 -5.46 0.38
CA LEU A 196 7.45 -5.59 1.85
C LEU A 196 7.29 -7.04 2.31
N VAL A 197 6.52 -7.87 1.61
CA VAL A 197 6.37 -9.31 1.88
C VAL A 197 7.70 -10.01 1.66
N ALA A 198 8.40 -9.72 0.56
CA ALA A 198 9.72 -10.28 0.29
C ALA A 198 10.73 -9.90 1.37
N PHE A 199 10.62 -8.69 1.92
CA PHE A 199 11.48 -8.21 3.01
C PHE A 199 11.14 -8.81 4.38
N ALA A 200 9.86 -8.87 4.74
CA ALA A 200 9.39 -9.30 6.05
C ALA A 200 9.14 -10.82 6.15
N GLY A 201 9.15 -11.54 5.03
CA GLY A 201 8.97 -12.99 4.91
C GLY A 201 7.52 -13.43 4.62
N ASP A 202 6.52 -12.71 5.14
CA ASP A 202 5.11 -12.98 4.86
C ASP A 202 4.24 -11.71 4.97
N VAL A 203 3.02 -11.79 4.47
CA VAL A 203 2.09 -10.65 4.42
C VAL A 203 1.69 -10.12 5.79
N ILE A 204 1.51 -10.97 6.81
CA ILE A 204 1.14 -10.49 8.13
C ILE A 204 2.35 -9.84 8.81
N SER A 205 3.54 -10.43 8.66
CA SER A 205 4.79 -9.81 9.12
C SER A 205 5.01 -8.44 8.47
N ALA A 206 4.77 -8.31 7.15
CA ALA A 206 4.85 -7.04 6.44
C ALA A 206 3.86 -5.99 6.96
N LEU A 207 2.62 -6.39 7.23
CA LEU A 207 1.59 -5.50 7.79
C LEU A 207 1.91 -5.07 9.23
N VAL A 208 2.39 -5.99 10.07
CA VAL A 208 2.78 -5.68 11.45
C VAL A 208 4.00 -4.74 11.44
N LEU A 209 5.01 -5.01 10.62
CA LEU A 209 6.19 -4.15 10.48
C LEU A 209 5.81 -2.76 9.95
N GLY A 210 4.99 -2.69 8.91
CA GLY A 210 4.48 -1.43 8.35
C GLY A 210 3.65 -0.65 9.37
N GLY A 211 2.84 -1.33 10.19
CA GLY A 211 2.10 -0.71 11.29
C GLY A 211 2.99 -0.17 12.40
N ILE A 212 4.08 -0.88 12.75
CA ILE A 212 5.10 -0.39 13.69
C ILE A 212 5.77 0.86 13.11
N ALA A 213 6.27 0.78 11.86
CA ALA A 213 6.94 1.89 11.20
C ALA A 213 6.05 3.13 11.11
N ARG A 214 4.79 2.99 10.67
CA ARG A 214 3.84 4.12 10.59
C ARG A 214 3.57 4.74 11.97
N ALA A 215 3.46 3.93 13.02
CA ALA A 215 3.28 4.45 14.37
C ALA A 215 4.53 5.16 14.89
N ASN A 216 5.73 4.64 14.57
CA ASN A 216 6.99 5.24 14.98
C ASN A 216 7.24 6.59 14.31
N THR A 217 6.78 6.77 13.07
CA THR A 217 6.95 8.00 12.30
C THR A 217 5.76 8.96 12.38
N GLU A 218 4.75 8.65 13.18
CA GLU A 218 3.54 9.48 13.32
C GLU A 218 3.90 10.87 13.85
N GLY A 219 3.57 11.93 13.10
CA GLY A 219 3.82 13.31 13.50
C GLY A 219 5.28 13.79 13.35
N LEU A 220 6.18 12.97 12.81
CA LEU A 220 7.53 13.42 12.52
C LEU A 220 7.53 14.44 11.38
N ASN A 221 8.27 15.53 11.57
CA ASN A 221 8.56 16.46 10.48
C ASN A 221 9.60 15.84 9.50
N PRO A 222 9.83 16.45 8.32
CA PRO A 222 10.73 15.90 7.32
C PRO A 222 12.17 15.63 7.79
N GLU A 223 12.70 16.48 8.68
CA GLU A 223 14.05 16.33 9.23
C GLU A 223 14.11 15.15 10.21
N ALA A 224 13.14 15.06 11.13
CA ALA A 224 13.04 13.97 12.09
C ALA A 224 12.78 12.62 11.40
N LEU A 225 12.02 12.61 10.30
CA LEU A 225 11.83 11.40 9.50
C LEU A 225 13.14 10.94 8.84
N ALA A 226 13.97 11.87 8.37
CA ALA A 226 15.27 11.55 7.81
C ALA A 226 16.22 10.96 8.88
N GLN A 227 16.19 11.50 10.10
CA GLN A 227 16.93 10.92 11.24
C GLN A 227 16.40 9.54 11.62
N TRP A 228 15.08 9.35 11.62
CA TRP A 228 14.46 8.04 11.84
C TRP A 228 14.89 7.02 10.77
N ALA A 229 15.00 7.40 9.50
CA ALA A 229 15.45 6.49 8.46
C ALA A 229 16.89 5.97 8.69
N LEU A 230 17.75 6.80 9.29
CA LEU A 230 19.13 6.43 9.62
C LEU A 230 19.20 5.57 10.89
N GLU A 231 18.50 5.99 11.93
CA GLU A 231 18.48 5.37 13.26
C GLU A 231 17.05 5.17 13.81
N PRO A 232 16.30 4.19 13.25
CA PRO A 232 14.88 4.00 13.60
C PRO A 232 14.64 3.75 15.08
N ALA A 233 15.53 2.99 15.73
CA ALA A 233 15.45 2.61 17.13
C ALA A 233 15.57 3.82 18.09
N THR A 234 16.28 4.87 17.67
CA THR A 234 16.55 6.07 18.48
C THR A 234 15.45 7.12 18.32
N HIS A 235 14.95 7.30 17.09
CA HIS A 235 14.03 8.39 16.76
C HIS A 235 12.56 7.97 16.64
N GLY A 236 12.26 6.68 16.69
CA GLY A 236 10.89 6.17 16.53
C GLY A 236 10.08 6.26 17.80
N THR A 237 8.85 6.78 17.71
CA THR A 237 7.90 6.78 18.84
C THR A 237 7.37 5.37 19.09
N PRO A 238 7.66 4.70 20.23
CA PRO A 238 7.30 3.30 20.42
C PRO A 238 5.78 3.07 20.46
N ILE A 239 5.31 1.95 19.90
CA ILE A 239 3.89 1.55 19.93
C ILE A 239 3.65 0.29 20.77
N ARG A 240 2.61 0.30 21.60
CA ARG A 240 2.20 -0.89 22.37
C ARG A 240 1.53 -1.92 21.46
N THR A 241 1.84 -3.20 21.66
CA THR A 241 1.30 -4.33 20.87
C THR A 241 -0.23 -4.35 20.84
N GLY A 242 -0.91 -4.03 21.95
CA GLY A 242 -2.38 -3.97 22.00
C GLY A 242 -2.97 -2.89 21.09
N LEU A 243 -2.42 -1.67 21.15
CA LEU A 243 -2.84 -0.57 20.27
C LEU A 243 -2.53 -0.86 18.80
N LEU A 244 -1.38 -1.49 18.52
CA LEU A 244 -1.04 -1.92 17.18
C LEU A 244 -2.04 -2.97 16.65
N ALA A 245 -2.40 -3.96 17.47
CA ALA A 245 -3.37 -4.98 17.10
C ALA A 245 -4.75 -4.38 16.78
N GLU A 246 -5.22 -3.44 17.60
CA GLU A 246 -6.45 -2.68 17.38
C GLU A 246 -6.43 -1.91 16.06
N ARG A 247 -5.36 -1.12 15.82
CA ARG A 247 -5.19 -0.34 14.58
C ARG A 247 -5.22 -1.24 13.35
N LEU A 248 -4.52 -2.38 13.40
CA LEU A 248 -4.46 -3.34 12.29
C LEU A 248 -5.72 -4.21 12.15
N GLY A 249 -6.57 -4.27 13.17
CA GLY A 249 -7.76 -5.13 13.16
C GLY A 249 -7.45 -6.62 13.24
N ILE A 250 -6.34 -6.99 13.86
CA ILE A 250 -5.95 -8.40 14.09
C ILE A 250 -6.00 -8.72 15.58
N SER A 251 -6.07 -10.00 15.93
CA SER A 251 -6.08 -10.37 17.35
C SER A 251 -4.76 -9.98 18.06
N PRO A 252 -4.80 -9.59 19.35
CA PRO A 252 -3.60 -9.29 20.13
C PRO A 252 -2.58 -10.43 20.11
N GLU A 253 -3.05 -11.68 20.16
CA GLU A 253 -2.18 -12.85 20.10
C GLU A 253 -1.49 -13.01 18.73
N THR A 254 -2.22 -12.72 17.64
CA THR A 254 -1.62 -12.72 16.30
C THR A 254 -0.57 -11.62 16.19
N CYS A 255 -0.88 -10.39 16.61
CA CYS A 255 0.06 -9.28 16.62
C CYS A 255 1.31 -9.60 17.46
N ARG A 256 1.13 -10.18 18.66
CA ARG A 256 2.21 -10.59 19.55
C ARG A 256 3.12 -11.64 18.90
N ARG A 257 2.54 -12.69 18.30
CA ARG A 257 3.30 -13.76 17.62
C ARG A 257 4.18 -13.18 16.50
N TYR A 258 3.62 -12.34 15.65
CA TYR A 258 4.37 -11.77 14.53
C TYR A 258 5.39 -10.72 14.98
N ALA A 259 5.11 -9.95 16.03
CA ALA A 259 6.11 -9.06 16.63
C ALA A 259 7.33 -9.84 17.18
N VAL A 260 7.11 -11.01 17.79
CA VAL A 260 8.23 -11.89 18.22
C VAL A 260 9.03 -12.41 17.03
N SER A 261 8.37 -12.78 15.94
CA SER A 261 9.06 -13.22 14.71
C SER A 261 9.89 -12.10 14.07
N LEU A 262 9.35 -10.88 14.03
CA LEU A 262 10.06 -9.71 13.51
C LEU A 262 11.25 -9.31 14.40
N GLU A 263 11.12 -9.46 15.72
CA GLU A 263 12.20 -9.26 16.67
C GLU A 263 13.33 -10.28 16.47
N ALA A 264 12.99 -11.56 16.30
CA ALA A 264 13.96 -12.60 15.97
C ALA A 264 14.66 -12.37 14.63
N ALA A 265 13.97 -11.75 13.66
CA ALA A 265 14.53 -11.36 12.37
C ALA A 265 15.32 -10.04 12.40
N GLY A 266 15.40 -9.35 13.56
CA GLY A 266 16.09 -8.07 13.68
C GLY A 266 15.41 -6.90 12.94
N LEU A 267 14.10 -6.99 12.73
CA LEU A 267 13.27 -5.98 12.04
C LEU A 267 12.49 -5.08 13.00
N CYS A 268 12.43 -5.44 14.28
CA CYS A 268 11.95 -4.56 15.33
C CYS A 268 12.63 -4.89 16.67
N VAL A 269 12.63 -3.92 17.59
CA VAL A 269 13.07 -4.12 18.97
C VAL A 269 11.92 -3.81 19.93
N ARG A 270 11.89 -4.53 21.05
CA ARG A 270 10.94 -4.30 22.14
C ARG A 270 11.61 -3.54 23.27
N GLY A 271 11.15 -2.33 23.54
CA GLY A 271 11.52 -1.55 24.71
C GLY A 271 10.39 -1.51 25.75
N GLN A 272 10.65 -0.87 26.90
CA GLN A 272 9.64 -0.70 27.96
C GLN A 272 8.37 0.02 27.48
N LYS A 273 8.52 0.94 26.52
CA LYS A 273 7.42 1.77 26.00
C LYS A 273 6.68 1.15 24.81
N GLY A 274 7.18 0.05 24.23
CA GLY A 274 6.57 -0.60 23.07
C GLY A 274 7.58 -1.08 22.04
N LEU A 275 7.08 -1.34 20.83
CA LEU A 275 7.83 -1.78 19.67
C LEU A 275 8.34 -0.59 18.86
N VAL A 276 9.58 -0.69 18.39
CA VAL A 276 10.19 0.23 17.44
C VAL A 276 10.76 -0.59 16.27
N ALA A 277 10.47 -0.18 15.04
CA ALA A 277 11.05 -0.79 13.85
C ALA A 277 12.56 -0.56 13.86
N THR A 278 13.32 -1.52 13.34
CA THR A 278 14.76 -1.40 13.16
C THR A 278 15.19 -2.23 11.97
N ALA A 279 16.46 -2.13 11.58
CA ALA A 279 17.04 -2.98 10.57
C ALA A 279 18.55 -3.07 10.77
N SER A 280 19.13 -4.25 10.52
CA SER A 280 20.58 -4.42 10.43
C SER A 280 21.17 -3.54 9.31
N ALA A 281 22.49 -3.37 9.26
CA ALA A 281 23.12 -2.61 8.18
C ALA A 281 22.79 -3.18 6.78
N GLU A 282 22.69 -4.51 6.66
CA GLU A 282 22.30 -5.18 5.42
C GLU A 282 20.82 -4.95 5.10
N SER A 283 19.93 -5.21 6.06
CA SER A 283 18.49 -4.99 5.90
C SER A 283 18.15 -3.54 5.59
N ARG A 284 18.91 -2.57 6.12
CA ARG A 284 18.76 -1.14 5.80
C ARG A 284 19.05 -0.84 4.32
N ARG A 285 20.05 -1.48 3.71
CA ARG A 285 20.33 -1.30 2.27
C ARG A 285 19.19 -1.86 1.42
N VAL A 286 18.65 -3.02 1.78
CA VAL A 286 17.49 -3.61 1.11
C VAL A 286 16.27 -2.70 1.26
N LEU A 287 16.01 -2.20 2.46
CA LEU A 287 14.90 -1.31 2.73
C LEU A 287 15.03 0.02 1.98
N ALA A 288 16.22 0.60 1.91
CA ALA A 288 16.48 1.80 1.09
C ALA A 288 16.15 1.56 -0.38
N ARG A 289 16.47 0.37 -0.92
CA ARG A 289 16.08 0.01 -2.29
C ARG A 289 14.57 -0.08 -2.46
N ILE A 290 13.87 -0.74 -1.53
CA ILE A 290 12.40 -0.84 -1.54
C ILE A 290 11.76 0.56 -1.48
N VAL A 291 12.29 1.46 -0.66
CA VAL A 291 11.81 2.84 -0.55
C VAL A 291 11.98 3.62 -1.86
N GLN A 292 13.11 3.45 -2.54
CA GLN A 292 13.36 4.06 -3.85
C GLN A 292 12.48 3.47 -4.97
N ASP A 293 12.30 2.15 -4.97
CA ASP A 293 11.39 1.48 -5.90
C ASP A 293 9.93 1.91 -5.65
N ASN A 294 9.54 2.11 -4.39
CA ASN A 294 8.23 2.64 -4.03
C ASN A 294 8.01 4.07 -4.54
N LEU A 295 9.00 4.96 -4.41
CA LEU A 295 8.94 6.31 -5.00
C LEU A 295 8.71 6.24 -6.52
N SER A 296 9.45 5.37 -7.21
CA SER A 296 9.28 5.15 -8.65
C SER A 296 7.89 4.61 -9.00
N ASN A 297 7.33 3.72 -8.17
CA ASN A 297 5.98 3.19 -8.33
C ASN A 297 4.90 4.27 -8.12
N ILE A 298 5.07 5.18 -7.15
CA ILE A 298 4.20 6.34 -6.92
C ILE A 298 4.21 7.25 -8.16
N HIS A 299 5.39 7.62 -8.66
CA HIS A 299 5.52 8.44 -9.88
C HIS A 299 4.84 7.79 -11.07
N ARG A 300 5.02 6.48 -11.27
CA ARG A 300 4.35 5.74 -12.35
C ARG A 300 2.83 5.74 -12.21
N MET A 301 2.31 5.54 -11.00
CA MET A 301 0.88 5.58 -10.72
C MET A 301 0.29 6.95 -11.09
N PHE A 302 0.89 8.03 -10.58
CA PHE A 302 0.38 9.38 -10.81
C PHE A 302 0.58 9.88 -12.23
N ALA A 303 1.66 9.48 -12.91
CA ALA A 303 1.83 9.74 -14.34
C ALA A 303 0.70 9.11 -15.18
N ARG A 304 0.31 7.86 -14.88
CA ARG A 304 -0.84 7.20 -15.52
C ARG A 304 -2.15 7.94 -15.22
N LEU A 305 -2.40 8.31 -13.96
CA LEU A 305 -3.59 9.05 -13.57
C LEU A 305 -3.69 10.41 -14.27
N ARG A 306 -2.56 11.11 -14.42
CA ARG A 306 -2.46 12.37 -15.18
C ARG A 306 -2.84 12.19 -16.65
N GLN A 307 -2.27 11.17 -17.30
CA GLN A 307 -2.58 10.85 -18.71
C GLN A 307 -4.06 10.51 -18.94
N LEU A 308 -4.76 10.03 -17.92
CA LEU A 308 -6.19 9.70 -17.97
C LEU A 308 -7.09 10.86 -17.48
N GLY A 309 -6.50 12.02 -17.16
CA GLY A 309 -7.21 13.22 -16.71
C GLY A 309 -7.81 13.13 -15.31
N VAL A 310 -7.41 12.15 -14.51
CA VAL A 310 -7.94 11.92 -13.15
C VAL A 310 -7.53 13.03 -12.18
N LEU A 311 -6.37 13.65 -12.38
CA LEU A 311 -5.81 14.63 -11.45
C LEU A 311 -6.47 16.01 -11.56
N THR A 312 -6.94 16.39 -12.75
CA THR A 312 -7.47 17.73 -13.03
C THR A 312 -8.60 18.15 -12.08
N PRO A 313 -9.62 17.31 -11.79
CA PRO A 313 -10.63 17.66 -10.79
C PRO A 313 -10.08 17.87 -9.37
N TRP A 314 -9.02 17.16 -8.98
CA TRP A 314 -8.38 17.35 -7.68
C TRP A 314 -7.55 18.63 -7.65
N ASP A 315 -6.85 18.95 -8.75
CA ASP A 315 -6.11 20.21 -8.92
C ASP A 315 -7.07 21.41 -8.85
N ASP A 316 -8.21 21.34 -9.57
CA ASP A 316 -9.25 22.38 -9.57
C ASP A 316 -9.86 22.57 -8.17
N ALA A 317 -10.20 21.48 -7.48
CA ALA A 317 -10.75 21.53 -6.12
C ALA A 317 -9.76 22.12 -5.11
N ARG A 318 -8.47 21.83 -5.26
CA ARG A 318 -7.41 22.40 -4.42
C ARG A 318 -7.22 23.89 -4.70
N ALA A 319 -7.22 24.31 -5.96
CA ALA A 319 -7.12 25.72 -6.34
C ALA A 319 -8.30 26.55 -5.82
N ALA A 320 -9.50 25.98 -5.78
CA ALA A 320 -10.69 26.63 -5.22
C ALA A 320 -10.67 26.76 -3.69
N ALA A 321 -9.83 25.98 -3.00
CA ALA A 321 -9.71 25.99 -1.54
C ALA A 321 -8.53 26.86 -1.01
N ALA A 322 -7.69 27.38 -1.90
CA ALA A 322 -6.53 28.23 -1.60
C ALA A 322 -6.89 29.72 -1.67
#